data_AF-A0A134CLI8-F1
#
_entry.id   AF-A0A134CLI8-F1
#
_cell.length_a   1.000
_cell.length_b   1.000
_cell.length_c   1.000
_cell.angle_alpha   90.00
_cell.angle_beta   90.00
_cell.angle_gamma   90.00
#
_symmetry.space_group_name_H-M   'P 1'
#
loop_
_entity.id
_entity.type
_entity.pdbx_description
1 polymer ?
#
loop_
_entity_poly.entity_id
_entity_poly.type
_entity_poly.pdbx_seq_one_letter_code
_entity_poly.pdbx_strand_id
1 'polypeptide(L)'
;MPEMIRMPRRPQIPCKYPGCPRLVPYGRKYCDEYEQQCQGERKNAVLRGYGREWQKARKFFLKRHFRCVRCKEKGRLVPATVVDHIKPHRGDSDLFWDETNWQPLCKSCHDHKTMTEDQDIKYRY
;
A
#
# COMPACT_ATOMS: atom_id res chain seq x y z
N MET A 1 2.45 56.68 -5.96
CA MET A 1 3.08 55.42 -5.51
C MET A 1 2.01 54.35 -5.47
N PRO A 2 1.96 53.37 -6.39
CA PRO A 2 0.92 52.36 -6.34
C PRO A 2 1.17 51.41 -5.16
N GLU A 3 0.19 51.27 -4.28
CA GLU A 3 0.19 50.34 -3.15
C GLU A 3 0.28 48.91 -3.64
N MET A 4 1.28 48.17 -3.16
CA MET A 4 1.42 46.75 -3.45
C MET A 4 0.32 45.99 -2.72
N ILE A 5 -0.69 45.51 -3.45
CA ILE A 5 -1.74 44.63 -2.91
C ILE A 5 -1.07 43.38 -2.33
N ARG A 6 -0.99 43.30 -1.00
CA ARG A 6 -0.46 42.13 -0.29
C ARG A 6 -1.45 40.99 -0.43
N MET A 7 -1.22 40.10 -1.39
CA MET A 7 -2.05 38.90 -1.55
C MET A 7 -1.95 38.01 -0.30
N PRO A 8 -3.08 37.53 0.24
CA PRO A 8 -3.07 36.67 1.41
C PRO A 8 -2.35 35.37 1.09
N ARG A 9 -1.37 35.01 1.92
CA ARG A 9 -0.67 33.72 1.80
C ARG A 9 -1.57 32.61 2.34
N ARG A 10 -1.55 31.47 1.66
CA ARG A 10 -2.22 30.27 2.14
C ARG A 10 -1.71 29.90 3.54
N PRO A 11 -2.60 29.59 4.50
CA PRO A 11 -2.20 29.18 5.84
C PRO A 11 -1.28 27.95 5.83
N GLN A 12 -0.40 27.87 6.82
CA GLN A 12 0.37 26.66 7.08
C GLN A 12 -0.54 25.53 7.56
N ILE A 13 -0.13 24.29 7.32
CA ILE A 13 -0.87 23.09 7.72
C ILE A 13 -0.12 22.32 8.81
N PRO A 14 -0.80 21.55 9.68
CA PRO A 14 -0.12 20.71 10.66
C PRO A 14 0.81 19.68 10.01
N CYS A 15 1.94 19.41 10.66
CA CYS A 15 2.81 18.28 10.33
C CYS A 15 2.02 16.97 10.47
N LYS A 16 2.17 16.06 9.51
CA LYS A 16 1.45 14.78 9.50
C LYS A 16 2.07 13.73 10.43
N TYR A 17 3.24 13.99 11.00
CA TYR A 17 3.88 13.05 11.93
C TYR A 17 3.05 12.96 13.24
N PRO A 18 2.69 11.74 13.71
CA PRO A 18 1.88 11.58 14.91
C PRO A 18 2.48 12.31 16.12
N GLY A 19 1.70 13.20 16.74
CA GLY A 19 2.14 13.95 17.92
C GLY A 19 3.05 15.15 17.66
N CYS A 20 3.37 15.48 16.40
CA CYS A 20 4.15 16.68 16.09
C CYS A 20 3.28 17.95 16.12
N PRO A 21 3.58 18.95 16.97
CA PRO A 21 2.80 20.18 17.06
C PRO A 21 3.19 21.24 16.01
N ARG A 22 4.13 20.94 15.11
CA ARG A 22 4.69 21.93 14.17
C ARG A 22 3.80 22.13 12.96
N LEU A 23 3.79 23.37 12.46
CA LEU A 23 3.14 23.76 11.21
C LEU A 23 4.16 23.76 10.07
N VAL A 24 3.72 23.35 8.89
CA VAL A 24 4.53 23.28 7.68
C VAL A 24 3.88 24.09 6.55
N PRO A 25 4.68 24.70 5.67
CA PRO A 25 4.12 25.42 4.52
C PRO A 25 3.34 24.47 3.61
N TYR A 26 2.33 25.02 2.93
CA TYR A 26 1.58 24.27 1.95
C TYR A 26 2.51 23.65 0.89
N GLY A 27 2.35 22.36 0.63
CA GLY A 27 3.23 21.58 -0.24
C GLY A 27 4.21 20.66 0.50
N ARG A 28 4.46 20.90 1.80
CA ARG A 28 5.21 19.97 2.65
C ARG A 28 4.25 19.13 3.50
N LYS A 29 4.65 17.88 3.80
CA LYS A 29 3.87 16.95 4.64
C LYS A 29 4.43 16.82 6.06
N TYR A 30 5.74 16.97 6.22
CA TYR A 30 6.47 16.80 7.46
C TYR A 30 7.35 18.03 7.70
N CYS A 31 7.66 18.34 8.96
CA CYS A 31 8.68 19.34 9.29
C CYS A 31 10.08 18.76 9.03
N ASP A 32 11.10 19.62 8.98
CA ASP A 32 12.47 19.22 8.67
C ASP A 32 12.99 18.09 9.60
N GLU A 33 12.54 18.08 10.87
CA GLU A 33 12.86 17.02 11.85
C GLU A 33 12.38 15.62 11.43
N TYR A 34 11.17 15.51 10.88
CA TYR A 34 10.56 14.21 10.52
C TYR A 34 10.61 13.94 9.01
N GLU A 35 11.14 14.86 8.22
CA GLU A 35 11.19 14.75 6.76
C GLU A 35 12.00 13.51 6.35
N GLN A 36 13.18 13.29 6.94
CA GLN A 36 14.03 12.12 6.65
C GLN A 36 13.43 10.80 7.16
N GLN A 37 12.82 10.80 8.35
CA GLN A 37 12.20 9.60 8.92
C GLN A 37 11.00 9.11 8.08
N CYS A 38 10.30 10.04 7.42
CA CYS A 38 9.16 9.75 6.58
C CYS A 38 9.46 9.77 5.07
N GLN A 39 10.71 10.03 4.66
CA GLN A 39 11.17 10.02 3.26
C GLN A 39 11.13 8.62 2.62
N GLY A 40 10.99 7.56 3.42
CA GLY A 40 10.62 6.21 2.96
C GLY A 40 9.17 6.10 2.47
N GLU A 41 8.62 7.16 1.88
CA GLU A 41 7.28 7.14 1.33
C GLU A 41 7.15 5.99 0.33
N ARG A 42 5.99 5.31 0.40
CA ARG A 42 5.66 4.15 -0.43
C ARG A 42 5.95 4.47 -1.90
N LYS A 43 6.97 3.82 -2.48
CA LYS A 43 7.32 3.95 -3.91
C LYS A 43 6.07 3.79 -4.78
N ASN A 44 6.08 4.45 -5.96
CA ASN A 44 5.01 4.34 -6.93
C ASN A 44 4.64 2.86 -7.18
N ALA A 45 3.35 2.55 -7.37
CA ALA A 45 2.88 1.19 -7.57
C ALA A 45 3.64 0.42 -8.66
N VAL A 46 3.98 1.08 -9.77
CA VAL A 46 4.76 0.48 -10.87
C VAL A 46 6.17 0.11 -10.40
N LEU A 47 6.84 1.00 -9.66
CA LEU A 47 8.16 0.76 -9.09
C LEU A 47 8.16 -0.34 -8.00
N ARG A 48 6.98 -0.69 -7.48
CA ARG A 48 6.80 -1.80 -6.52
C ARG A 48 6.44 -3.13 -7.18
N GLY A 49 6.46 -3.21 -8.52
CA GLY A 49 6.13 -4.42 -9.28
C GLY A 49 4.69 -4.48 -9.79
N TYR A 50 3.79 -3.58 -9.37
CA TYR A 50 2.36 -3.60 -9.75
C TYR A 50 2.08 -2.97 -11.14
N GLY A 51 2.98 -3.18 -12.11
CA GLY A 51 2.88 -2.67 -13.48
C GLY A 51 2.02 -3.53 -14.42
N ARG A 52 2.19 -3.34 -15.74
CA ARG A 52 1.44 -4.08 -16.78
C ARG A 52 1.63 -5.59 -16.72
N GLU A 53 2.86 -6.05 -16.51
CA GLU A 53 3.18 -7.48 -16.38
C GLU A 53 2.40 -8.11 -15.21
N TRP A 54 2.35 -7.44 -14.07
CA TRP A 54 1.56 -7.89 -12.93
C TRP A 54 0.07 -7.96 -13.26
N GLN A 55 -0.46 -6.95 -13.96
CA GLN A 55 -1.87 -6.97 -14.37
C GLN A 55 -2.20 -8.16 -15.28
N LYS A 56 -1.28 -8.55 -16.17
CA LYS A 56 -1.42 -9.72 -17.05
C LYS A 56 -1.35 -11.02 -16.24
N ALA A 57 -0.33 -11.18 -15.41
CA ALA A 57 -0.14 -12.34 -14.55
C ALA A 57 -1.32 -12.55 -13.59
N ARG A 58 -1.75 -11.48 -12.91
CA ARG A 58 -2.93 -11.46 -12.04
C ARG A 58 -4.19 -11.97 -12.74
N LYS A 59 -4.45 -11.49 -13.97
CA LYS A 59 -5.62 -11.92 -14.75
C LYS A 59 -5.56 -13.42 -15.08
N PHE A 60 -4.39 -13.91 -15.48
CA PHE A 60 -4.20 -15.33 -15.78
C PHE A 60 -4.37 -16.21 -14.53
N PHE A 61 -3.74 -15.82 -13.42
CA PHE A 61 -3.85 -16.52 -12.15
C PHE A 61 -5.31 -16.60 -11.67
N LEU A 62 -6.06 -15.49 -11.67
CA LEU A 62 -7.47 -15.50 -11.24
C LEU A 62 -8.40 -16.31 -12.15
N LYS A 63 -8.07 -16.47 -13.44
CA LYS A 63 -8.82 -17.37 -14.33
C LYS A 63 -8.64 -18.83 -13.94
N ARG A 64 -7.42 -19.24 -13.56
CA ARG A 64 -7.12 -20.60 -13.09
C ARG A 64 -7.58 -20.83 -11.65
N HIS A 65 -7.56 -19.79 -10.83
CA HIS A 65 -7.85 -19.80 -9.40
C HIS A 65 -9.04 -18.88 -9.07
N PHE A 66 -10.22 -19.25 -9.56
CA PHE A 66 -11.41 -18.40 -9.50
C PHE A 66 -12.13 -18.36 -8.14
N ARG A 67 -11.75 -19.19 -7.17
CA ARG A 67 -12.39 -19.26 -5.84
C ARG A 67 -11.46 -18.76 -4.75
N CYS A 68 -12.02 -18.01 -3.79
CA CYS A 68 -11.29 -17.59 -2.61
C CYS A 68 -10.88 -18.80 -1.76
N VAL A 69 -9.58 -18.96 -1.49
CA VAL A 69 -9.06 -20.13 -0.76
C VAL A 69 -9.60 -20.19 0.68
N ARG A 70 -9.60 -19.05 1.40
CA ARG A 70 -10.14 -18.95 2.77
C ARG A 70 -11.65 -19.16 2.86
N CYS A 71 -12.39 -18.80 1.81
CA CYS A 71 -13.83 -19.09 1.76
C CYS A 71 -14.08 -20.57 1.48
N LYS A 72 -13.29 -21.17 0.58
CA LYS A 72 -13.38 -22.59 0.24
C LYS A 72 -13.12 -23.48 1.46
N GLU A 73 -12.11 -23.16 2.27
CA GLU A 73 -11.82 -23.86 3.54
C GLU A 73 -12.99 -23.83 4.52
N LYS A 74 -13.80 -22.76 4.48
CA LYS A 74 -15.01 -22.58 5.28
C LYS A 74 -16.28 -23.14 4.60
N GLY A 75 -16.14 -23.91 3.52
CA GLY A 75 -17.26 -24.48 2.76
C GLY A 75 -18.07 -23.46 1.94
N ARG A 76 -17.58 -22.22 1.75
CA ARG A 76 -18.29 -21.15 1.04
C ARG A 76 -17.81 -21.01 -0.40
N LEU A 77 -18.76 -20.88 -1.33
CA LEU A 77 -18.48 -20.62 -2.75
C LEU A 77 -18.45 -19.12 -3.05
N VAL A 78 -17.28 -18.49 -2.85
CA VAL A 78 -17.08 -17.07 -3.10
C VAL A 78 -15.99 -16.89 -4.18
N PRO A 79 -16.23 -16.08 -5.22
CA PRO A 79 -15.23 -15.82 -6.24
C PRO A 79 -14.03 -15.06 -5.66
N ALA A 80 -12.83 -15.40 -6.14
CA ALA A 80 -11.63 -14.62 -5.88
C ALA A 80 -11.60 -13.39 -6.80
N THR A 81 -11.30 -12.23 -6.22
CA THR A 81 -11.22 -10.96 -6.95
C THR A 81 -9.84 -10.32 -6.84
N VAL A 82 -9.00 -10.80 -5.91
CA VAL A 82 -7.65 -10.29 -5.69
C VAL A 82 -6.66 -11.45 -5.59
N VAL A 83 -5.43 -11.18 -6.02
CA VAL A 83 -4.28 -12.04 -5.78
C VAL A 83 -3.51 -11.39 -4.66
N ASP A 84 -3.35 -12.15 -3.58
CA ASP A 84 -2.64 -11.72 -2.38
C ASP A 84 -1.32 -12.47 -2.26
N HIS A 85 -0.31 -11.81 -1.71
CA HIS A 85 0.96 -12.45 -1.36
C HIS A 85 0.84 -13.06 0.04
N ILE A 86 0.98 -14.39 0.15
CA ILE A 86 0.91 -15.13 1.42
C ILE A 86 1.91 -14.53 2.42
N LYS A 87 3.16 -14.38 1.98
CA LYS A 87 4.21 -13.60 2.66
C LYS A 87 4.33 -12.23 1.99
N PRO A 88 4.14 -11.12 2.73
CA PRO A 88 4.32 -9.78 2.19
C PRO A 88 5.71 -9.56 1.60
N HIS A 89 5.78 -9.22 0.32
CA HIS A 89 7.06 -9.09 -0.39
C HIS A 89 7.93 -7.91 0.11
N ARG A 90 7.35 -6.84 0.67
CA ARG A 90 8.04 -5.66 1.23
C ARG A 90 9.12 -5.02 0.33
N GLY A 91 9.04 -5.23 -0.98
CA GLY A 91 10.01 -4.73 -1.96
C GLY A 91 10.98 -5.78 -2.49
N ASP A 92 10.97 -6.99 -1.93
CA ASP A 92 11.61 -8.17 -2.53
C ASP A 92 10.90 -8.52 -3.85
N SER A 93 11.67 -8.63 -4.92
CA SER A 93 11.16 -8.91 -6.26
C SER A 93 10.93 -10.41 -6.48
N ASP A 94 11.80 -11.26 -5.94
CA ASP A 94 11.70 -12.71 -6.11
C ASP A 94 10.47 -13.22 -5.36
N LEU A 95 10.27 -12.73 -4.14
CA LEU A 95 9.08 -13.04 -3.35
C LEU A 95 7.79 -12.44 -3.95
N PHE A 96 7.90 -11.35 -4.73
CA PHE A 96 6.77 -10.75 -5.44
C PHE A 96 6.32 -11.61 -6.62
N TRP A 97 7.28 -12.16 -7.38
CA TRP A 97 7.02 -12.94 -8.60
C TRP A 97 6.91 -14.44 -8.38
N ASP A 98 7.19 -14.92 -7.17
CA ASP A 98 6.93 -16.30 -6.76
C ASP A 98 5.42 -16.62 -6.75
N GLU A 99 4.95 -17.34 -7.77
CA GLU A 99 3.56 -17.78 -7.86
C GLU A 99 3.14 -18.70 -6.70
N THR A 100 4.08 -19.40 -6.06
CA THR A 100 3.79 -20.23 -4.88
C THR A 100 3.49 -19.37 -3.64
N ASN A 101 3.93 -18.12 -3.66
CA ASN A 101 3.58 -17.10 -2.68
C ASN A 101 2.26 -16.39 -3.00
N TRP A 102 1.56 -16.73 -4.08
CA TRP A 102 0.28 -16.11 -4.44
C TRP A 102 -0.90 -16.93 -3.93
N GLN A 103 -1.94 -16.25 -3.45
CA GLN A 103 -3.21 -16.87 -3.08
C GLN A 103 -4.42 -16.11 -3.65
N PRO A 104 -5.47 -16.82 -4.11
CA PRO A 104 -6.70 -16.21 -4.58
C PRO A 104 -7.60 -15.86 -3.39
N LEU A 105 -7.92 -14.58 -3.21
CA LEU A 105 -8.82 -14.12 -2.14
C LEU A 105 -9.99 -13.29 -2.69
N CYS A 106 -11.10 -13.29 -1.95
CA CYS A 106 -12.12 -12.25 -2.10
C CYS A 106 -11.69 -11.00 -1.33
N LYS A 107 -12.27 -9.85 -1.68
CA LYS A 107 -11.92 -8.55 -1.07
C LYS A 107 -12.00 -8.57 0.47
N SER A 108 -13.07 -9.14 1.02
CA SER A 108 -13.26 -9.23 2.48
C SER A 108 -12.16 -10.07 3.17
N CYS A 109 -11.79 -11.23 2.62
CA CYS A 109 -10.75 -12.07 3.21
C CYS A 109 -9.35 -11.46 3.08
N HIS A 110 -9.08 -10.79 1.95
CA HIS A 110 -7.85 -10.04 1.77
C HIS A 110 -7.73 -8.89 2.77
N ASP A 111 -8.78 -8.07 2.92
CA ASP A 111 -8.73 -6.92 3.82
C ASP A 111 -8.58 -7.36 5.28
N HIS A 112 -9.23 -8.45 5.67
CA HIS A 112 -9.02 -9.06 6.97
C HIS A 112 -7.56 -9.47 7.17
N LYS A 113 -6.96 -10.22 6.23
CA LYS A 113 -5.54 -10.60 6.29
C LYS A 113 -4.62 -9.39 6.42
N THR A 114 -4.83 -8.36 5.59
CA THR A 114 -4.00 -7.14 5.62
C THR A 114 -4.04 -6.48 6.99
N MET A 115 -5.18 -6.51 7.68
CA MET A 115 -5.34 -5.90 9.01
C MET A 115 -4.83 -6.78 10.14
N THR A 116 -5.04 -8.10 10.09
CA THR A 116 -4.75 -9.00 11.22
C THR A 116 -3.39 -9.67 11.15
N GLU A 117 -2.89 -9.92 9.93
CA GLU A 117 -1.67 -10.70 9.71
C GLU A 117 -0.55 -9.83 9.19
N ASP A 118 -0.79 -8.95 8.21
CA ASP A 118 0.30 -8.24 7.53
C ASP A 118 0.84 -7.01 8.30
N GLN A 119 0.13 -6.53 9.33
CA GLN A 119 0.50 -5.30 10.07
C GLN A 119 1.76 -5.47 10.92
N ASP A 120 1.95 -6.62 11.59
CA ASP A 120 2.93 -6.76 12.67
C ASP A 120 4.10 -7.72 12.39
N ILE A 121 4.21 -8.30 11.19
CA ILE A 121 5.23 -9.33 10.98
C ILE A 121 6.60 -8.69 10.75
N LYS A 122 7.57 -8.85 11.67
CA LYS A 122 8.99 -8.56 11.40
C LYS A 122 9.68 -9.85 10.95
N TYR A 123 9.83 -10.07 9.64
CA TYR A 123 10.66 -11.17 9.15
C TYR A 123 12.13 -10.84 9.39
N ARG A 124 12.86 -11.74 10.05
CA ARG A 124 14.32 -11.72 10.07
C ARG A 124 14.78 -12.55 8.87
N TYR A 125 15.59 -11.93 8.02
CA TYR A 125 16.25 -12.58 6.89
C TYR A 125 17.55 -13.22 7.40
#